data_AF-A0A0E3H867-F1
#
_entry.id   AF-A0A0E3H867-F1
#
_cell.length_a   1.000
_cell.length_b   1.000
_cell.length_c   1.000
_cell.angle_alpha   90.00
_cell.angle_beta   90.00
_cell.angle_gamma   90.00
#
_symmetry.space_group_name_H-M   'P 1'
#
loop_
_entity.id
_entity.type
_entity.pdbx_description
1 polymer ?
#
loop_
_entity_poly.entity_id
_entity_poly.type
_entity_poly.pdbx_seq_one_letter_code
_entity_poly.pdbx_strand_id
1 'polypeptide(L)'
;MGEHFNGGENLLSEALADLEKIKPEDLDKEILRAAMIAELDAINIYEQMANLTKSEEIRKILLDVARKEKIHVAMFETVLLQTDQEFLRIYSEYALARSRE
;
A
#
# COMPACT_ATOMS: atom_id res chain seq x y z
N MET A 1 29.54 15.50 12.60
CA MET A 1 28.85 14.23 12.87
C MET A 1 27.85 14.06 11.74
N GLY A 2 28.28 13.40 10.66
CA GLY A 2 27.38 13.10 9.55
C GLY A 2 26.50 11.94 9.98
N GLU A 3 25.20 12.15 9.99
CA GLU A 3 24.26 11.05 10.15
C GLU A 3 24.50 10.09 8.98
N HIS A 4 24.97 8.88 9.32
CA HIS A 4 24.93 7.77 8.41
C HIS A 4 23.46 7.52 8.08
N PHE A 5 23.04 7.94 6.88
CA PHE A 5 21.89 7.32 6.22
C PHE A 5 22.29 5.87 5.97
N ASN A 6 22.03 5.02 6.98
CA ASN A 6 21.94 3.59 6.74
C ASN A 6 20.76 3.48 5.77
N GLY A 7 21.03 3.14 4.51
CA GLY A 7 20.01 2.85 3.51
C GLY A 7 19.26 1.62 3.97
N GLY A 8 18.35 1.82 4.93
CA GLY A 8 17.52 0.79 5.52
C GLY A 8 16.75 0.14 4.40
N GLU A 9 16.80 -1.18 4.41
CA GLU A 9 16.11 -2.04 3.46
C GLU A 9 14.66 -1.54 3.29
N ASN A 10 14.25 -1.34 2.04
CA ASN A 10 12.89 -0.90 1.74
C ASN A 10 11.94 -2.02 2.21
N LEU A 11 10.88 -1.69 2.97
CA LEU A 11 9.85 -2.61 3.42
C LEU A 11 9.32 -3.49 2.27
N LEU A 12 9.25 -2.93 1.06
CA LEU A 12 8.90 -3.64 -0.16
C LEU A 12 9.95 -4.68 -0.59
N SER A 13 11.24 -4.37 -0.43
CA SER A 13 12.33 -5.28 -0.77
C SER A 13 12.32 -6.52 0.13
N GLU A 14 12.03 -6.34 1.41
CA GLU A 14 11.86 -7.46 2.35
C GLU A 14 10.62 -8.29 1.99
N ALA A 15 9.49 -7.64 1.72
CA ALA A 15 8.26 -8.30 1.32
C ALA A 15 8.43 -9.15 0.04
N LEU A 16 9.16 -8.65 -0.96
CA LEU A 16 9.42 -9.38 -2.21
C LEU A 16 10.39 -10.55 -2.04
N ALA A 17 11.40 -10.43 -1.17
CA ALA A 17 12.38 -11.48 -0.91
C ALA A 17 11.76 -12.73 -0.26
N ASP A 18 10.67 -12.55 0.49
CA ASP A 18 9.98 -13.67 1.13
C ASP A 18 8.97 -14.38 0.22
N LEU A 19 8.57 -13.78 -0.91
CA LEU A 19 7.67 -14.42 -1.89
C LEU A 19 8.21 -15.75 -2.44
N GLU A 20 9.53 -15.90 -2.54
CA GLU A 20 10.18 -17.13 -3.03
C GLU A 20 9.99 -18.34 -2.10
N LYS A 21 9.58 -18.12 -0.85
CA LYS A 21 9.40 -19.15 0.18
C LYS A 21 7.93 -19.50 0.44
N ILE A 22 7.00 -18.85 -0.27
CA ILE A 22 5.56 -18.97 -0.03
C ILE A 22 5.00 -20.18 -0.75
N LYS A 23 3.98 -20.80 -0.15
CA LYS A 23 3.25 -21.89 -0.80
C LYS A 23 2.57 -21.37 -2.06
N PRO A 24 2.51 -22.17 -3.15
CA PRO A 24 1.85 -21.76 -4.38
C PRO A 24 0.41 -21.27 -4.17
N GLU A 25 -0.31 -21.85 -3.21
CA GLU A 25 -1.71 -21.51 -2.91
C GLU A 25 -1.90 -20.11 -2.28
N ASP A 26 -0.85 -19.54 -1.69
CA ASP A 26 -0.88 -18.22 -1.04
C ASP A 26 -0.14 -17.14 -1.85
N LEU A 27 0.62 -17.55 -2.88
CA LEU A 27 1.47 -16.65 -3.66
C LEU A 27 0.70 -15.47 -4.25
N ASP A 28 -0.47 -15.70 -4.85
CA ASP A 28 -1.28 -14.63 -5.45
C ASP A 28 -1.76 -13.60 -4.42
N LYS A 29 -2.10 -14.04 -3.20
CA LYS A 29 -2.51 -13.14 -2.11
C LYS A 29 -1.34 -12.25 -1.69
N GLU A 30 -0.15 -12.82 -1.60
CA GLU A 30 1.05 -12.13 -1.16
C GLU A 30 1.58 -11.16 -2.23
N ILE A 31 1.45 -11.50 -3.52
CA ILE A 31 1.70 -10.56 -4.62
C ILE A 31 0.76 -9.34 -4.51
N LEU A 32 -0.53 -9.56 -4.27
CA LEU A 32 -1.51 -8.47 -4.12
C LEU A 32 -1.23 -7.62 -2.88
N ARG A 33 -0.86 -8.23 -1.75
CA ARG A 33 -0.48 -7.53 -0.52
C ARG A 33 0.77 -6.69 -0.72
N ALA A 34 1.81 -7.24 -1.36
CA ALA A 34 3.04 -6.51 -1.67
C ALA A 34 2.77 -5.31 -2.61
N ALA A 35 1.91 -5.51 -3.63
CA ALA A 35 1.50 -4.41 -4.51
C ALA A 35 0.76 -3.31 -3.75
N MET A 36 -0.19 -3.66 -2.87
CA MET A 36 -0.87 -2.68 -2.01
C MET A 36 0.09 -1.92 -1.09
N ILE A 37 1.08 -2.59 -0.51
CA ILE A 37 2.11 -1.95 0.33
C ILE A 37 2.89 -0.91 -0.48
N ALA A 38 3.32 -1.26 -1.68
CA ALA A 38 4.06 -0.34 -2.55
C ALA A 38 3.25 0.94 -2.86
N GLU A 39 1.96 0.80 -3.17
CA GLU A 39 1.09 1.94 -3.46
C GLU A 39 0.82 2.79 -2.20
N LEU A 40 0.64 2.15 -1.03
CA LEU A 40 0.49 2.86 0.26
C LEU A 40 1.75 3.65 0.64
N ASP A 41 2.94 3.07 0.42
CA ASP A 41 4.21 3.77 0.63
C ASP A 41 4.33 4.97 -0.32
N ALA A 42 3.96 4.81 -1.59
CA ALA A 42 3.95 5.90 -2.56
C ALA A 42 3.01 7.04 -2.13
N ILE A 43 1.79 6.73 -1.67
CA ILE A 43 0.84 7.72 -1.12
C ILE A 43 1.50 8.50 0.02
N ASN A 44 2.06 7.79 1.01
CA ASN A 44 2.66 8.41 2.19
C ASN A 44 3.85 9.31 1.81
N ILE A 45 4.72 8.84 0.92
CA ILE A 45 5.87 9.59 0.41
C ILE A 45 5.42 10.86 -0.33
N TYR A 46 4.45 10.76 -1.23
CA TYR A 46 3.97 11.91 -1.99
C TYR A 46 3.26 12.94 -1.11
N GLU A 47 2.44 12.51 -0.15
CA GLU A 47 1.78 13.41 0.81
C GLU A 47 2.80 14.11 1.72
N GLN A 48 3.84 13.40 2.19
CA GLN A 48 4.93 14.01 2.96
C GLN A 48 5.72 15.04 2.15
N MET A 49 6.11 14.71 0.93
CA MET A 49 6.80 15.67 0.05
C MET A 49 5.92 16.87 -0.30
N ALA A 50 4.62 16.66 -0.48
CA ALA A 50 3.66 17.74 -0.71
C ALA A 50 3.58 18.68 0.50
N ASN A 51 3.70 18.17 1.72
CA ASN A 51 3.72 19.00 2.93
C ASN A 51 5.03 19.80 3.07
N LEU A 52 6.15 19.26 2.60
CA LEU A 52 7.48 19.89 2.73
C LEU A 52 7.77 20.94 1.64
N THR A 53 7.20 20.79 0.43
CA THR A 53 7.49 21.70 -0.68
C THR A 53 6.91 23.10 -0.47
N LYS A 54 7.66 24.11 -0.94
CA LYS A 54 7.22 25.52 -1.00
C LYS A 54 6.61 25.91 -2.34
N SER A 55 6.70 25.04 -3.36
CA SER A 55 6.12 25.28 -4.68
C SER A 55 4.69 24.75 -4.73
N GLU A 56 3.73 25.63 -5.00
CA GLU A 56 2.32 25.26 -5.13
C GLU A 56 2.05 24.36 -6.33
N GLU A 57 2.79 24.53 -7.42
CA GLU A 57 2.69 23.66 -8.60
C GLU A 57 3.13 22.22 -8.26
N ILE A 58 4.29 22.08 -7.59
CA ILE A 58 4.81 20.77 -7.18
C ILE A 58 3.86 20.12 -6.17
N ARG A 59 3.36 20.89 -5.19
CA ARG A 59 2.37 20.41 -4.20
C ARG A 59 1.15 19.80 -4.90
N LYS A 60 0.60 20.52 -5.88
CA LYS A 60 -0.58 20.08 -6.63
C LYS A 60 -0.33 18.78 -7.39
N ILE A 61 0.81 18.65 -8.04
CA ILE A 61 1.18 17.43 -8.77
C ILE A 61 1.32 16.26 -7.81
N LEU A 62 2.05 16.43 -6.71
CA LEU A 62 2.24 15.37 -5.71
C LEU A 62 0.92 14.86 -5.12
N LEU A 63 0.00 15.77 -4.79
CA LEU A 63 -1.31 15.39 -4.27
C LEU A 63 -2.20 14.71 -5.33
N ASP A 64 -2.09 15.09 -6.61
CA ASP A 64 -2.80 14.41 -7.71
C ASP A 64 -2.26 12.99 -7.94
N VAL A 65 -0.93 12.82 -7.88
CA VAL A 65 -0.30 11.49 -7.98
C VAL A 65 -0.71 10.63 -6.78
N ALA A 66 -0.59 11.13 -5.55
CA ALA A 66 -1.05 10.41 -4.34
C ALA A 66 -2.53 9.99 -4.43
N ARG A 67 -3.39 10.81 -5.04
CA ARG A 67 -4.78 10.44 -5.28
C ARG A 67 -4.93 9.28 -6.28
N LYS A 68 -4.08 9.19 -7.31
CA LYS A 68 -4.10 8.09 -8.28
C LYS A 68 -3.63 6.79 -7.65
N GLU A 69 -2.61 6.83 -6.80
CA GLU A 69 -2.16 5.62 -6.11
C GLU A 69 -3.24 5.04 -5.18
N LYS A 70 -4.13 5.87 -4.60
CA LYS A 70 -5.32 5.38 -3.88
C LYS A 70 -6.27 4.57 -4.75
N ILE A 71 -6.33 4.87 -6.06
CA ILE A 71 -7.10 4.07 -7.03
C ILE A 71 -6.41 2.71 -7.23
N HIS A 72 -5.08 2.68 -7.34
CA HIS A 72 -4.32 1.44 -7.48
C HIS A 72 -4.47 0.55 -6.23
N VAL A 73 -4.40 1.12 -5.02
CA VAL A 73 -4.71 0.40 -3.77
C VAL A 73 -6.09 -0.25 -3.84
N ALA A 74 -7.12 0.51 -4.23
CA ALA A 74 -8.48 -0.01 -4.32
C ALA A 74 -8.63 -1.12 -5.38
N MET A 75 -7.90 -1.02 -6.50
CA MET A 75 -7.87 -2.07 -7.52
C MET A 75 -7.27 -3.37 -6.99
N PHE A 76 -6.12 -3.30 -6.32
CA PHE A 76 -5.48 -4.47 -5.73
C PHE A 76 -6.30 -5.08 -4.58
N GLU A 77 -6.85 -4.24 -3.70
CA GLU A 77 -7.73 -4.69 -2.61
C GLU A 77 -8.96 -5.42 -3.14
N THR A 78 -9.58 -4.91 -4.21
CA THR A 78 -10.74 -5.53 -4.84
C THR A 78 -10.43 -6.95 -5.30
N VAL A 79 -9.27 -7.15 -5.94
CA VAL A 79 -8.83 -8.49 -6.39
C VAL A 79 -8.45 -9.36 -5.19
N LEU A 80 -7.79 -8.81 -4.17
CA LEU A 80 -7.44 -9.56 -2.95
C LEU A 80 -8.68 -10.10 -2.23
N LEU A 81 -9.73 -9.29 -2.12
CA LEU A 81 -11.01 -9.71 -1.54
C LEU A 81 -11.69 -10.83 -2.36
N GLN A 82 -11.51 -10.87 -3.67
CA GLN A 82 -12.04 -11.96 -4.51
C GLN A 82 -11.22 -13.25 -4.33
N THR A 83 -9.91 -13.12 -4.13
CA THR A 83 -8.97 -14.24 -4.01
C THR A 83 -8.93 -14.85 -2.59
N ASP A 84 -9.09 -14.04 -1.54
CA ASP A 84 -9.02 -14.47 -0.14
C ASP A 84 -10.41 -14.41 0.53
N GLN A 85 -11.10 -15.56 0.53
CA GLN A 85 -12.46 -15.70 1.05
C GLN A 85 -12.57 -15.45 2.56
N GLU A 86 -11.53 -15.79 3.33
CA GLU A 86 -11.51 -15.50 4.76
C GLU A 86 -11.38 -13.99 4.98
N PHE A 87 -10.47 -13.34 4.24
CA PHE A 87 -10.30 -11.90 4.32
C PHE A 87 -11.59 -11.16 3.92
N LEU A 88 -12.27 -11.59 2.85
CA LEU A 88 -13.56 -11.04 2.45
C LEU A 88 -14.63 -11.16 3.54
N ARG A 89 -14.74 -12.33 4.19
CA ARG A 89 -15.69 -12.55 5.29
C ARG A 89 -15.42 -11.59 6.44
N ILE A 90 -14.16 -11.54 6.90
CA ILE A 90 -13.74 -10.65 8.01
C ILE A 90 -13.99 -9.18 7.63
N TYR A 91 -13.57 -8.77 6.43
CA TYR A 91 -13.77 -7.41 5.94
C TYR A 91 -15.23 -7.00 5.95
N SER A 92 -16.11 -7.88 5.46
CA SER A 92 -17.56 -7.65 5.43
C SER A 92 -18.14 -7.54 6.84
N GLU A 93 -17.73 -8.39 7.77
CA GLU A 93 -18.16 -8.33 9.17
C GLU A 93 -17.80 -6.99 9.82
N TYR A 94 -16.56 -6.52 9.65
CA TYR A 94 -16.10 -5.23 10.17
C TYR A 94 -16.78 -4.04 9.50
N ALA A 95 -16.96 -4.07 8.18
CA ALA A 95 -17.64 -3.01 7.44
C ALA A 95 -19.12 -2.88 7.85
N LEU A 96 -19.81 -4.00 8.06
CA LEU A 96 -21.22 -4.04 8.48
C LEU A 96 -21.43 -3.80 9.98
N ALA A 97 -20.41 -3.99 10.81
CA ALA A 97 -20.47 -3.62 12.23
C ALA A 97 -20.52 -2.09 12.39
N ARG A 98 -19.76 -1.36 11.56
CA ARG A 98 -19.70 0.10 11.57
C ARG A 98 -20.92 0.80 10.96
N SER A 99 -21.82 0.08 10.27
CA SER A 99 -23.05 0.64 9.72
C SER A 99 -24.26 0.54 10.65
N ARG A 100 -24.07 -0.02 11.86
CA ARG A 100 -25.12 -0.20 12.87
C ARG A 100 -25.06 0.81 14.03
N GLU A 101 -24.13 1.76 13.98
CA GLU A 101 -24.05 2.94 14.87
C GLU A 101 -24.62 4.17 14.16
#